data_AF-A0A7S3S5D0-F1
#
_entry.id   AF-A0A7S3S5D0-F1
#
_cell.length_a   1.000
_cell.length_b   1.000
_cell.length_c   1.000
_cell.angle_alpha   90.00
_cell.angle_beta   90.00
_cell.angle_gamma   90.00
#
_symmetry.space_group_name_H-M   'P 1'
#
loop_
_entity.id
_entity.type
_entity.pdbx_description
1 polymer ?
#
loop_
_entity_poly.entity_id
_entity_poly.type
_entity_poly.pdbx_seq_one_letter_code
_entity_poly.pdbx_strand_id
1 'polypeptide(L)'
;LCSGRERRRMSEDKAKKLAAEIQASSSSETFDLAGYGPEGLAQLVKAGLGTPIRSAEMMRLTFVCGGGKKVRQKYADNLPSLFGDALKSSGFVEDRGAAASLDCQGRYKFQHDTDKDLKFVHVFPRIAPPDTPGGEGDAALSPADLVIFADLPAFRTMVAKKTPSFSQRRRALDVLKAAKARLAAIEAKLAELQPLSEEEQSYYDSSDADGLQAKQDFLQALLEEMIAAGQLTKPEQSAVLEQLQQKLEAVEAQVAAAAAAGSSKKEAKLREAREKLEARRAAVSALKPIANRPKFASEIGAVQKRLAALDALERSAKVLSLDDALKLNARPKLLEDLKAMQAESRGWFAE
;
A
#
# COMPACT_ATOMS: atom_id res chain seq x y z
N LEU A 1 49.15 14.50 9.26
CA LEU A 1 48.47 15.81 9.13
C LEU A 1 47.71 15.82 7.81
N CYS A 2 46.40 15.50 7.80
CA CYS A 2 45.62 15.59 6.55
C CYS A 2 45.63 17.04 6.05
N SER A 3 45.93 17.19 4.75
CA SER A 3 46.05 18.48 4.08
C SER A 3 44.72 19.25 4.19
N GLY A 4 44.76 20.58 4.28
CA GLY A 4 43.55 21.42 4.32
C GLY A 4 42.60 21.17 3.14
N ARG A 5 43.13 20.65 2.02
CA ARG A 5 42.37 20.25 0.83
C ARG A 5 41.54 18.98 1.05
N GLU A 6 42.05 18.00 1.78
CA GLU A 6 41.34 16.75 2.12
C GLU A 6 40.22 17.01 3.14
N ARG A 7 40.46 17.87 4.13
CA ARG A 7 39.43 18.25 5.11
C ARG A 7 38.25 18.98 4.48
N ARG A 8 38.50 19.86 3.50
CA ARG A 8 37.44 20.48 2.71
C ARG A 8 36.67 19.44 1.91
N ARG A 9 37.34 18.60 1.12
CA ARG A 9 36.69 17.56 0.31
C ARG A 9 35.79 16.62 1.13
N MET A 10 36.27 16.16 2.28
CA MET A 10 35.48 15.32 3.20
C MET A 10 34.25 16.03 3.76
N SER A 11 34.34 17.35 4.02
CA SER A 11 33.20 18.16 4.46
C SER A 11 32.17 18.35 3.35
N GLU A 12 32.60 18.53 2.10
CA GLU A 12 31.70 18.68 0.96
C GLU A 12 30.96 17.38 0.64
N ASP A 13 31.65 16.24 0.67
CA ASP A 13 31.06 14.94 0.41
C ASP A 13 30.03 14.55 1.50
N LYS A 14 30.32 14.91 2.76
CA LYS A 14 29.37 14.73 3.88
C LYS A 14 28.11 15.60 3.69
N ALA A 15 28.28 16.87 3.31
CA ALA A 15 27.15 17.78 3.06
C ALA A 15 26.29 17.33 1.86
N LYS A 16 26.91 16.87 0.77
CA LYS A 16 26.18 16.33 -0.40
C LYS A 16 25.38 15.08 -0.07
N LYS A 17 25.96 14.16 0.71
CA LYS A 17 25.28 12.94 1.12
C LYS A 17 24.03 13.26 1.96
N LEU A 18 24.18 14.11 2.98
CA LEU A 18 23.05 14.50 3.82
C LEU A 18 22.01 15.32 3.03
N ALA A 19 22.43 16.16 2.09
CA ALA A 19 21.52 16.87 1.20
C ALA A 19 20.68 15.93 0.32
N ALA A 20 21.29 14.86 -0.20
CA ALA A 20 20.57 13.83 -0.96
C ALA A 20 19.57 13.06 -0.07
N GLU A 21 19.94 12.76 1.17
CA GLU A 21 19.03 12.16 2.15
C GLU A 21 17.83 13.08 2.44
N ILE A 22 18.07 14.37 2.66
CA ILE A 22 17.01 15.38 2.85
C ILE A 22 16.07 15.46 1.63
N GLN A 23 16.61 15.50 0.42
CA GLN A 23 15.80 15.58 -0.80
C GLN A 23 14.99 14.31 -1.08
N ALA A 24 15.42 13.17 -0.53
CA ALA A 24 14.72 11.90 -0.60
C ALA A 24 13.70 11.69 0.54
N SER A 25 13.64 12.62 1.51
CA SER A 25 12.70 12.52 2.63
C SER A 25 11.25 12.62 2.14
N SER A 26 10.43 11.67 2.56
CA SER A 26 8.99 11.61 2.30
C SER A 26 8.15 11.92 3.54
N SER A 27 8.79 12.09 4.70
CA SER A 27 8.12 12.40 5.97
C SER A 27 9.04 13.21 6.90
N SER A 28 8.57 13.49 8.12
CA SER A 28 9.35 14.26 9.11
C SER A 28 10.52 13.45 9.65
N GLU A 29 11.75 13.92 9.43
CA GLU A 29 12.98 13.21 9.80
C GLU A 29 13.87 14.05 10.74
N THR A 30 14.88 13.39 11.34
CA THR A 30 15.86 14.04 12.22
C THR A 30 17.28 13.78 11.73
N PHE A 31 18.09 14.83 11.64
CA PHE A 31 19.45 14.81 11.12
C PHE A 31 20.42 15.41 12.14
N ASP A 32 21.62 14.83 12.25
CA ASP A 32 22.66 15.30 13.17
C ASP A 32 23.68 16.20 12.45
N LEU A 33 23.89 17.41 13.00
CA LEU A 33 24.87 18.37 12.50
C LEU A 33 26.21 18.32 13.24
N ALA A 34 26.49 17.30 14.05
CA ALA A 34 27.78 17.11 14.67
C ALA A 34 28.94 17.10 13.64
N GLY A 35 29.95 17.92 13.91
CA GLY A 35 31.13 18.07 13.05
C GLY A 35 30.89 18.85 11.75
N TYR A 36 29.75 19.52 11.58
CA TYR A 36 29.55 20.48 10.50
C TYR A 36 30.15 21.84 10.85
N GLY A 37 30.86 22.45 9.90
CA GLY A 37 31.34 23.82 9.97
C GLY A 37 30.56 24.76 9.04
N PRO A 38 30.86 26.07 9.04
CA PRO A 38 30.13 27.08 8.27
C PRO A 38 30.02 26.76 6.77
N GLU A 39 31.14 26.40 6.13
CA GLU A 39 31.18 26.05 4.70
C GLU A 39 30.29 24.82 4.41
N GLY A 40 30.31 23.81 5.27
CA GLY A 40 29.51 22.58 5.12
C GLY A 40 28.02 22.82 5.33
N LEU A 41 27.63 23.69 6.26
CA LEU A 41 26.22 24.06 6.47
C LEU A 41 25.67 24.86 5.29
N ALA A 42 26.44 25.81 4.76
CA ALA A 42 26.04 26.58 3.58
C ALA A 42 25.82 25.66 2.37
N GLN A 43 26.71 24.69 2.16
CA GLN A 43 26.55 23.70 1.10
C GLN A 43 25.36 22.77 1.35
N LEU A 44 25.16 22.30 2.59
CA LEU A 44 24.02 21.46 2.97
C LEU A 44 22.68 22.17 2.70
N VAL A 45 22.53 23.41 3.15
CA VAL A 45 21.30 24.17 2.93
C VAL A 45 21.09 24.40 1.44
N LYS A 46 22.12 24.83 0.70
CA LYS A 46 22.01 25.06 -0.74
C LYS A 46 21.60 23.80 -1.51
N ALA A 47 22.24 22.66 -1.22
CA ALA A 47 22.01 21.42 -1.96
C ALA A 47 20.77 20.64 -1.48
N GLY A 48 20.45 20.71 -0.18
CA GLY A 48 19.39 19.92 0.43
C GLY A 48 18.08 20.68 0.63
N LEU A 49 18.11 22.01 0.73
CA LEU A 49 16.94 22.85 1.04
C LEU A 49 16.75 24.02 0.05
N GLY A 50 17.69 24.21 -0.89
CA GLY A 50 17.62 25.25 -1.91
C GLY A 50 16.57 24.97 -2.98
N THR A 51 16.24 23.69 -3.21
CA THR A 51 15.18 23.24 -4.11
C THR A 51 14.00 22.66 -3.31
N PRO A 52 12.75 22.90 -3.74
CA PRO A 52 11.59 22.31 -3.08
C PRO A 52 11.66 20.77 -3.03
N ILE A 53 11.30 20.20 -1.89
CA ILE A 53 11.23 18.75 -1.69
C ILE A 53 9.90 18.26 -2.25
N ARG A 54 9.89 17.12 -2.94
CA ARG A 54 8.67 16.54 -3.51
C ARG A 54 7.91 15.76 -2.45
N SER A 55 6.72 16.24 -2.09
CA SER A 55 5.85 15.58 -1.09
C SER A 55 4.40 16.00 -1.27
N ALA A 56 3.47 15.10 -0.93
CA ALA A 56 2.05 15.42 -0.88
C ALA A 56 1.65 16.13 0.42
N GLU A 57 2.41 15.91 1.50
CA GLU A 57 2.12 16.43 2.84
C GLU A 57 3.27 17.29 3.38
N MET A 58 2.94 18.20 4.30
CA MET A 58 3.93 19.02 4.97
C MET A 58 4.80 18.20 5.92
N MET A 59 6.11 18.46 5.91
CA MET A 59 7.07 17.78 6.79
C MET A 59 7.87 18.76 7.64
N ARG A 60 8.39 18.26 8.77
CA ARG A 60 9.31 18.96 9.66
C ARG A 60 10.64 18.23 9.68
N LEU A 61 11.68 18.85 9.16
CA LEU A 61 13.04 18.33 9.22
C LEU A 61 13.72 18.87 10.48
N THR A 62 14.15 17.98 11.37
CA THR A 62 14.71 18.34 12.67
C THR A 62 16.22 18.20 12.64
N PHE A 63 16.95 19.28 12.87
CA PHE A 63 18.41 19.26 12.88
C PHE A 63 18.94 19.37 14.30
N VAL A 64 19.64 18.35 14.78
CA VAL A 64 20.33 18.37 16.07
C VAL A 64 21.57 19.24 15.92
N CYS A 65 21.62 20.35 16.67
CA CYS A 65 22.66 21.37 16.54
C CYS A 65 23.38 21.66 17.86
N GLY A 66 23.09 20.89 18.91
CA GLY A 66 23.75 21.03 20.20
C GLY A 66 23.26 19.98 21.19
N GLY A 67 24.09 19.71 22.20
CA GLY A 67 23.76 18.87 23.33
C GLY A 67 24.52 19.31 24.56
N GLY A 68 23.92 19.19 25.75
CA GLY A 68 24.57 19.53 27.00
C GLY A 68 25.37 18.38 27.60
N LYS A 69 25.55 18.38 28.93
CA LYS A 69 26.47 17.47 29.65
C LYS A 69 26.14 15.99 29.48
N LYS A 70 24.91 15.64 29.12
CA LYS A 70 24.47 14.25 28.91
C LYS A 70 24.81 13.71 27.52
N VAL A 71 25.29 14.55 26.60
CA VAL A 71 25.55 14.20 25.20
C VAL A 71 27.06 14.07 24.97
N ARG A 72 27.52 12.88 24.52
CA ARG A 72 28.94 12.62 24.24
C ARG A 72 29.46 13.33 22.98
N GLN A 73 28.56 13.70 22.08
CA GLN A 73 28.87 14.33 20.80
C GLN A 73 29.23 15.81 20.99
N LYS A 74 30.33 16.25 20.37
CA LYS A 74 30.76 17.65 20.42
C LYS A 74 30.15 18.43 19.27
N TYR A 75 29.43 19.48 19.61
CA TYR A 75 28.89 20.48 18.68
C TYR A 75 29.69 21.78 18.84
N ALA A 76 29.74 22.59 17.80
CA ALA A 76 30.24 23.95 17.96
C ALA A 76 29.21 24.78 18.74
N ASP A 77 29.66 25.62 19.68
CA ASP A 77 28.76 26.37 20.56
C ASP A 77 27.84 27.33 19.79
N ASN A 78 28.31 27.83 18.64
CA ASN A 78 27.58 28.73 17.75
C ASN A 78 26.88 28.01 16.58
N LEU A 79 26.84 26.67 16.57
CA LEU A 79 26.27 25.89 15.46
C LEU A 79 24.81 26.22 15.14
N PRO A 80 23.91 26.45 16.13
CA PRO A 80 22.54 26.87 15.84
C PRO A 80 22.47 28.20 15.09
N SER A 81 23.32 29.16 15.47
CA SER A 81 23.40 30.48 14.81
C SER A 81 23.91 30.34 13.38
N LEU A 82 25.01 29.60 13.20
CA LEU A 82 25.61 29.36 11.88
C LEU A 82 24.64 28.68 10.91
N PHE A 83 23.86 27.72 11.41
CA PHE A 83 22.84 27.05 10.61
C PHE A 83 21.66 27.98 10.28
N GLY A 84 21.20 28.78 11.26
CA GLY A 84 20.19 29.81 11.04
C GLY A 84 20.60 30.83 9.98
N ASP A 85 21.86 31.28 9.99
CA ASP A 85 22.37 32.23 9.00
C ASP A 85 22.46 31.61 7.59
N ALA A 86 22.83 30.32 7.49
CA ALA A 86 22.82 29.58 6.23
C ALA A 86 21.39 29.43 5.66
N LEU A 87 20.40 29.16 6.52
CA LEU A 87 18.98 29.08 6.17
C LEU A 87 18.45 30.43 5.68
N LYS A 88 18.71 31.52 6.41
CA LYS A 88 18.35 32.89 6.01
C LYS A 88 18.93 33.27 4.66
N SER A 89 20.19 32.91 4.43
CA SER A 89 20.88 33.15 3.15
C SER A 89 20.25 32.40 1.97
N SER A 90 19.48 31.34 2.24
CA SER A 90 18.72 30.58 1.23
C SER A 90 17.23 30.97 1.19
N GLY A 91 16.85 32.06 1.86
CA GLY A 91 15.50 32.62 1.86
C GLY A 91 14.52 31.94 2.81
N PHE A 92 15.00 31.29 3.87
CA PHE A 92 14.16 30.86 4.97
C PHE A 92 13.99 31.96 6.02
N VAL A 93 12.84 31.95 6.71
CA VAL A 93 12.50 32.94 7.75
C VAL A 93 12.39 32.25 9.11
N GLU A 94 12.94 32.87 10.15
CA GLU A 94 12.77 32.38 11.52
C GLU A 94 11.35 32.68 12.02
N ASP A 95 10.64 31.65 12.47
CA ASP A 95 9.32 31.79 13.06
C ASP A 95 9.15 30.79 14.21
N ARG A 96 9.11 31.30 15.43
CA ARG A 96 8.98 30.50 16.65
C ARG A 96 7.65 29.73 16.71
N GLY A 97 6.61 30.23 16.05
CA GLY A 97 5.29 29.61 15.97
C GLY A 97 5.16 28.55 14.87
N ALA A 98 6.16 28.39 14.01
CA ALA A 98 6.05 27.51 12.85
C ALA A 98 5.76 26.05 13.25
N ALA A 99 4.84 25.43 12.51
CA ALA A 99 4.38 24.06 12.68
C ALA A 99 4.40 23.33 11.33
N ALA A 100 4.15 22.02 11.34
CA ALA A 100 4.08 21.21 10.11
C ALA A 100 2.75 21.48 9.36
N SER A 101 2.57 22.71 8.91
CA SER A 101 1.45 23.16 8.06
C SER A 101 1.99 23.82 6.79
N LEU A 102 1.20 23.75 5.71
CA LEU A 102 1.61 24.27 4.39
C LEU A 102 1.88 25.79 4.41
N ASP A 103 1.25 26.54 5.33
CA ASP A 103 1.47 27.98 5.52
C ASP A 103 2.84 28.32 6.15
N CYS A 104 3.51 27.33 6.73
CA CYS A 104 4.82 27.47 7.36
C CYS A 104 5.99 27.07 6.45
N GLN A 105 5.76 26.83 5.16
CA GLN A 105 6.83 26.52 4.20
C GLN A 105 7.88 27.64 4.13
N GLY A 106 9.15 27.26 4.04
CA GLY A 106 10.26 28.20 4.04
C GLY A 106 10.52 28.83 5.41
N ARG A 107 10.02 28.24 6.51
CA ARG A 107 10.28 28.73 7.87
C ARG A 107 11.17 27.79 8.65
N TYR A 108 11.78 28.29 9.72
CA TYR A 108 12.49 27.46 10.68
C TYR A 108 12.31 27.98 12.10
N LYS A 109 12.51 27.11 13.10
CA LYS A 109 12.51 27.48 14.51
C LYS A 109 13.60 26.77 15.30
N PHE A 110 14.15 27.48 16.27
CA PHE A 110 15.02 26.90 17.27
C PHE A 110 14.21 26.36 18.45
N GLN A 111 14.58 25.18 18.95
CA GLN A 111 13.97 24.57 20.13
C GLN A 111 15.05 23.96 21.01
N HIS A 112 14.99 24.22 22.31
CA HIS A 112 15.82 23.55 23.31
C HIS A 112 14.94 22.60 24.12
N ASP A 113 15.22 21.31 24.01
CA ASP A 113 14.58 20.27 24.79
C ASP A 113 15.42 20.05 26.06
N THR A 114 14.97 20.61 27.17
CA THR A 114 15.67 20.58 28.46
C THR A 114 15.65 19.20 29.11
N ASP A 115 14.69 18.35 28.77
CA ASP A 115 14.59 16.99 29.32
C ASP A 115 15.64 16.08 28.68
N LYS A 116 15.82 16.23 27.36
CA LYS A 116 16.81 15.48 26.58
C LYS A 116 18.17 16.16 26.49
N ASP A 117 18.29 17.39 26.99
CA ASP A 117 19.51 18.21 26.95
C ASP A 117 20.03 18.39 25.51
N LEU A 118 19.09 18.58 24.56
CA LEU A 118 19.35 18.69 23.12
C LEU A 118 18.80 19.99 22.53
N LYS A 119 19.55 20.56 21.60
CA LYS A 119 19.17 21.75 20.83
C LYS A 119 18.84 21.36 19.40
N PHE A 120 17.69 21.80 18.93
CA PHE A 120 17.15 21.52 17.61
C PHE A 120 16.94 22.80 16.82
N VAL A 121 17.17 22.73 15.52
CA VAL A 121 16.58 23.64 14.54
C VAL A 121 15.60 22.83 13.70
N HIS A 122 14.31 23.14 13.83
CA HIS A 122 13.28 22.55 12.98
C HIS A 122 13.12 23.41 11.74
N VAL A 123 13.24 22.80 10.57
CA VAL A 123 13.07 23.45 9.27
C VAL A 123 11.82 22.90 8.61
N PHE A 124 11.03 23.81 8.06
CA PHE A 124 9.81 23.55 7.31
C PHE A 124 10.13 23.83 5.83
N PRO A 125 10.54 22.80 5.06
CA PRO A 125 11.03 22.99 3.70
C PRO A 125 9.94 23.53 2.79
N ARG A 126 10.34 24.12 1.67
CA ARG A 126 9.40 24.37 0.57
C ARG A 126 9.07 23.03 -0.09
N ILE A 127 7.80 22.83 -0.41
CA ILE A 127 7.31 21.57 -0.96
C ILE A 127 6.80 21.82 -2.37
N ALA A 128 7.16 20.94 -3.28
CA ALA A 128 6.51 20.81 -4.58
C ALA A 128 5.60 19.56 -4.55
N PRO A 129 4.44 19.60 -5.23
CA PRO A 129 3.65 18.40 -5.41
C PRO A 129 4.50 17.29 -6.04
N PRO A 130 4.26 16.02 -5.69
CA PRO A 130 4.93 14.91 -6.35
C PRO A 130 4.59 14.93 -7.85
N ASP A 131 5.47 14.41 -8.69
CA ASP A 131 5.18 14.24 -10.12
C ASP A 131 4.04 13.21 -10.25
N THR A 132 2.79 13.67 -10.26
CA THR A 132 1.62 12.82 -10.53
C THR A 132 1.36 12.77 -12.02
N PRO A 133 1.32 11.58 -12.64
CA PRO A 133 0.50 11.38 -13.81
C PRO A 133 -0.98 11.39 -13.37
N GLY A 134 -1.58 12.60 -13.34
CA GLY A 134 -3.03 12.83 -13.36
C GLY A 134 -3.83 12.58 -12.07
N GLY A 135 -4.79 13.48 -11.81
CA GLY A 135 -6.02 13.18 -11.06
C GLY A 135 -6.22 13.96 -9.75
N GLU A 136 -6.92 15.10 -9.83
CA GLU A 136 -7.61 15.72 -8.69
C GLU A 136 -8.80 14.85 -8.25
N GLY A 137 -8.97 14.74 -6.92
CA GLY A 137 -10.26 14.50 -6.24
C GLY A 137 -11.16 13.37 -6.74
N ASP A 138 -10.89 12.14 -6.28
CA ASP A 138 -11.92 11.10 -6.29
C ASP A 138 -11.87 10.36 -4.96
N ALA A 139 -13.02 10.17 -4.32
CA ALA A 139 -13.11 9.25 -3.20
C ALA A 139 -12.60 7.90 -3.73
N ALA A 140 -11.57 7.33 -3.09
CA ALA A 140 -10.92 6.13 -3.61
C ALA A 140 -11.98 5.05 -3.89
N LEU A 141 -12.21 4.76 -5.18
CA LEU A 141 -13.21 3.79 -5.64
C LEU A 141 -13.00 2.47 -4.90
N SER A 142 -14.09 1.86 -4.45
CA SER A 142 -14.00 0.59 -3.75
C SER A 142 -13.47 -0.50 -4.70
N PRO A 143 -12.90 -1.60 -4.19
CA PRO A 143 -12.52 -2.73 -5.03
C PRO A 143 -13.68 -3.27 -5.89
N ALA A 144 -14.93 -3.16 -5.42
CA ALA A 144 -16.10 -3.56 -6.20
C ALA A 144 -16.34 -2.60 -7.37
N ASP A 145 -16.26 -1.29 -7.15
CA ASP A 145 -16.41 -0.27 -8.20
C ASP A 145 -15.31 -0.40 -9.25
N LEU A 146 -14.07 -0.63 -8.82
CA LEU A 146 -12.95 -0.85 -9.74
C LEU A 146 -13.13 -2.12 -10.59
N VAL A 147 -13.75 -3.17 -10.05
CA VAL A 147 -14.11 -4.37 -10.82
C VAL A 147 -15.19 -4.07 -11.86
N ILE A 148 -16.21 -3.31 -11.49
CA ILE A 148 -17.39 -3.02 -12.32
C ILE A 148 -17.05 -2.00 -13.42
N PHE A 149 -16.41 -0.88 -13.09
CA PHE A 149 -16.32 0.28 -13.98
C PHE A 149 -14.99 0.43 -14.73
N ALA A 150 -13.91 -0.25 -14.29
CA ALA A 150 -12.63 -0.14 -15.02
C ALA A 150 -12.73 -0.72 -16.45
N ASP A 151 -11.98 -0.21 -17.40
CA ASP A 151 -11.89 -0.84 -18.72
C ASP A 151 -11.29 -2.27 -18.63
N LEU A 152 -11.51 -3.08 -19.67
CA LEU A 152 -11.06 -4.48 -19.68
C LEU A 152 -9.53 -4.63 -19.52
N PRO A 153 -8.66 -3.82 -20.18
CA PRO A 153 -7.22 -3.85 -19.93
C PRO A 153 -6.80 -3.56 -18.48
N ALA A 154 -7.32 -2.50 -17.88
CA ALA A 154 -7.05 -2.12 -16.50
C ALA A 154 -7.57 -3.20 -15.54
N PHE A 155 -8.79 -3.70 -15.78
CA PHE A 155 -9.38 -4.80 -15.02
C PHE A 155 -8.48 -6.03 -15.00
N ARG A 156 -7.97 -6.49 -16.15
CA ARG A 156 -7.06 -7.65 -16.23
C ARG A 156 -5.80 -7.43 -15.40
N THR A 157 -5.21 -6.24 -15.48
CA THR A 157 -4.01 -5.86 -14.71
C THR A 157 -4.29 -5.86 -13.21
N MET A 158 -5.42 -5.29 -12.80
CA MET A 158 -5.82 -5.23 -11.39
C MET A 158 -6.13 -6.62 -10.83
N VAL A 159 -6.88 -7.46 -11.54
CA VAL A 159 -7.18 -8.84 -11.11
C VAL A 159 -5.90 -9.65 -10.92
N ALA A 160 -4.95 -9.55 -11.87
CA ALA A 160 -3.68 -10.24 -11.77
C ALA A 160 -2.87 -9.81 -10.53
N LYS A 161 -2.87 -8.52 -10.19
CA LYS A 161 -2.07 -7.96 -9.09
C LYS A 161 -2.76 -8.04 -7.72
N LYS A 162 -4.08 -7.87 -7.67
CA LYS A 162 -4.84 -7.63 -6.45
C LYS A 162 -5.69 -8.81 -6.02
N THR A 163 -5.96 -9.80 -6.88
CA THR A 163 -6.69 -11.03 -6.50
C THR A 163 -5.84 -12.28 -6.77
N PRO A 164 -4.80 -12.53 -5.97
CA PRO A 164 -3.91 -13.67 -6.18
C PRO A 164 -4.56 -15.04 -5.87
N SER A 165 -5.57 -15.12 -4.99
CA SER A 165 -6.19 -16.39 -4.62
C SER A 165 -7.45 -16.71 -5.42
N PHE A 166 -7.82 -18.00 -5.44
CA PHE A 166 -9.05 -18.47 -6.07
C PHE A 166 -10.28 -17.84 -5.42
N SER A 167 -10.36 -17.83 -4.08
CA SER A 167 -11.47 -17.17 -3.36
C SER A 167 -11.61 -15.69 -3.69
N GLN A 168 -10.51 -14.96 -3.84
CA GLN A 168 -10.54 -13.53 -4.18
C GLN A 168 -11.08 -13.30 -5.59
N ARG A 169 -10.61 -14.08 -6.57
CA ARG A 169 -11.12 -14.05 -7.95
C ARG A 169 -12.57 -14.49 -8.03
N ARG A 170 -12.97 -15.46 -7.20
CA ARG A 170 -14.37 -15.91 -7.10
C ARG A 170 -15.26 -14.79 -6.59
N ARG A 171 -14.84 -14.05 -5.57
CA ARG A 171 -15.57 -12.88 -5.08
C ARG A 171 -15.67 -11.76 -6.11
N ALA A 172 -14.59 -11.47 -6.84
CA ALA A 172 -14.65 -10.51 -7.95
C ALA A 172 -15.66 -10.95 -9.03
N LEU A 173 -15.76 -12.25 -9.31
CA LEU A 173 -16.75 -12.79 -10.25
C LEU A 173 -18.19 -12.61 -9.71
N ASP A 174 -18.40 -12.83 -8.41
CA ASP A 174 -19.72 -12.67 -7.79
C ASP A 174 -20.16 -11.19 -7.77
N VAL A 175 -19.22 -10.24 -7.62
CA VAL A 175 -19.46 -8.79 -7.80
C VAL A 175 -19.95 -8.49 -9.22
N LEU A 176 -19.29 -9.04 -10.26
CA LEU A 176 -19.73 -8.83 -11.65
C LEU A 176 -21.12 -9.43 -11.93
N LYS A 177 -21.42 -10.59 -11.36
CA LYS A 177 -22.76 -11.20 -11.49
C LYS A 177 -23.84 -10.33 -10.84
N ALA A 178 -23.55 -9.80 -9.65
CA ALA A 178 -24.47 -8.89 -8.97
C ALA A 178 -24.68 -7.59 -9.76
N ALA A 179 -23.61 -7.02 -10.32
CA ALA A 179 -23.68 -5.85 -11.20
C ALA A 179 -24.57 -6.10 -12.44
N LYS A 180 -24.39 -7.24 -13.12
CA LYS A 180 -25.22 -7.60 -14.26
C LYS A 180 -26.68 -7.88 -13.89
N ALA A 181 -26.93 -8.52 -12.75
CA ALA A 181 -28.29 -8.72 -12.25
C ALA A 181 -28.97 -7.38 -11.94
N ARG A 182 -28.23 -6.42 -11.38
CA ARG A 182 -28.72 -5.04 -11.16
C ARG A 182 -29.05 -4.35 -12.48
N LEU A 183 -28.16 -4.44 -13.47
CA LEU A 183 -28.40 -3.85 -14.79
C LEU A 183 -29.64 -4.44 -15.47
N ALA A 184 -29.77 -5.77 -15.46
CA ALA A 184 -30.93 -6.46 -16.02
C ALA A 184 -32.24 -6.08 -15.30
N ALA A 185 -32.22 -5.84 -13.99
CA ALA A 185 -33.38 -5.38 -13.24
C ALA A 185 -33.78 -3.94 -13.63
N ILE A 186 -32.81 -3.07 -13.90
CA ILE A 186 -33.06 -1.70 -14.39
C ILE A 186 -33.64 -1.76 -15.82
N GLU A 187 -33.09 -2.60 -16.69
CA GLU A 187 -33.62 -2.82 -18.04
C GLU A 187 -35.05 -3.35 -18.03
N ALA A 188 -35.39 -4.25 -17.10
CA ALA A 188 -36.75 -4.74 -16.92
C ALA A 188 -37.72 -3.61 -16.53
N LYS A 189 -37.32 -2.72 -15.62
CA LYS A 189 -38.12 -1.53 -15.27
C LYS A 189 -38.36 -0.62 -16.47
N LEU A 190 -37.33 -0.37 -17.27
CA LEU A 190 -37.44 0.42 -18.50
C LEU A 190 -38.39 -0.23 -19.51
N ALA A 191 -38.32 -1.56 -19.67
CA ALA A 191 -39.23 -2.31 -20.54
C ALA A 191 -40.70 -2.23 -20.06
N GLU A 192 -40.93 -2.15 -18.76
CA GLU A 192 -42.24 -1.97 -18.13
C GLU A 192 -42.69 -0.50 -18.04
N LEU A 193 -41.90 0.45 -18.58
CA LEU A 193 -42.13 1.91 -18.50
C LEU A 193 -42.22 2.44 -17.05
N GLN A 194 -41.53 1.79 -16.12
CA GLN A 194 -41.42 2.25 -14.74
C GLN A 194 -40.35 3.34 -14.62
N PRO A 195 -40.56 4.36 -13.78
CA PRO A 195 -39.56 5.40 -13.54
C PRO A 195 -38.34 4.80 -12.81
N LEU A 196 -37.14 5.19 -13.24
CA LEU A 196 -35.89 4.89 -12.56
C LEU A 196 -35.59 5.96 -11.49
N SER A 197 -34.93 5.56 -10.41
CA SER A 197 -34.33 6.54 -9.49
C SER A 197 -33.10 7.21 -10.13
N GLU A 198 -32.64 8.34 -9.57
CA GLU A 198 -31.40 9.01 -10.04
C GLU A 198 -30.18 8.08 -9.97
N GLU A 199 -30.11 7.25 -8.92
CA GLU A 199 -29.03 6.26 -8.75
C GLU A 199 -29.10 5.15 -9.81
N GLU A 200 -30.31 4.69 -10.16
CA GLU A 200 -30.51 3.67 -11.19
C GLU A 200 -30.21 4.21 -12.59
N GLN A 201 -30.62 5.45 -12.88
CA GLN A 201 -30.31 6.13 -14.13
C GLN A 201 -28.80 6.31 -14.30
N SER A 202 -28.13 6.85 -13.27
CA SER A 202 -26.67 7.02 -13.26
C SER A 202 -25.93 5.68 -13.44
N TYR A 203 -26.41 4.63 -12.78
CA TYR A 203 -25.83 3.29 -12.93
C TYR A 203 -26.03 2.73 -14.34
N TYR A 204 -27.21 2.91 -14.93
CA TYR A 204 -27.51 2.48 -16.30
C TYR A 204 -26.62 3.20 -17.32
N ASP A 205 -26.53 4.53 -17.21
CA ASP A 205 -25.78 5.39 -18.13
C ASP A 205 -24.27 5.15 -18.11
N SER A 206 -23.75 4.66 -16.98
CA SER A 206 -22.33 4.36 -16.77
C SER A 206 -21.96 2.90 -16.93
N SER A 207 -22.93 1.99 -17.09
CA SER A 207 -22.70 0.56 -17.20
C SER A 207 -22.47 0.11 -18.64
N ASP A 208 -21.47 -0.74 -18.84
CA ASP A 208 -21.20 -1.40 -20.12
C ASP A 208 -21.55 -2.88 -20.02
N ALA A 209 -22.70 -3.28 -20.58
CA ALA A 209 -23.20 -4.65 -20.51
C ALA A 209 -22.23 -5.66 -21.16
N ASP A 210 -21.67 -5.30 -22.31
CA ASP A 210 -20.72 -6.14 -23.05
C ASP A 210 -19.38 -6.22 -22.32
N GLY A 211 -18.91 -5.09 -21.79
CA GLY A 211 -17.74 -5.04 -20.91
C GLY A 211 -17.89 -5.91 -19.67
N LEU A 212 -19.04 -5.84 -18.98
CA LEU A 212 -19.35 -6.69 -17.83
C LEU A 212 -19.37 -8.18 -18.20
N GLN A 213 -19.93 -8.54 -19.35
CA GLN A 213 -19.90 -9.93 -19.86
C GLN A 213 -18.48 -10.39 -20.16
N ALA A 214 -17.67 -9.59 -20.88
CA ALA A 214 -16.29 -9.93 -21.20
C ALA A 214 -15.41 -10.12 -19.95
N LYS A 215 -15.59 -9.28 -18.93
CA LYS A 215 -14.91 -9.42 -17.63
C LYS A 215 -15.35 -10.68 -16.89
N GLN A 216 -16.65 -10.99 -16.93
CA GLN A 216 -17.20 -12.21 -16.32
C GLN A 216 -16.58 -13.45 -16.96
N ASP A 217 -16.53 -13.52 -18.30
CA ASP A 217 -15.99 -14.66 -19.03
C ASP A 217 -14.49 -14.82 -18.78
N PHE A 218 -13.75 -13.71 -18.73
CA PHE A 218 -12.34 -13.71 -18.33
C PHE A 218 -12.12 -14.32 -16.94
N LEU A 219 -12.87 -13.88 -15.92
CA LEU A 219 -12.74 -14.45 -14.57
C LEU A 219 -13.17 -15.92 -14.50
N GLN A 220 -14.20 -16.31 -15.25
CA GLN A 220 -14.62 -17.71 -15.32
C GLN A 220 -13.52 -18.59 -15.92
N ALA A 221 -12.95 -18.18 -17.06
CA ALA A 221 -11.84 -18.90 -17.68
C ALA A 221 -10.63 -19.01 -16.73
N LEU A 222 -10.29 -17.92 -16.05
CA LEU A 222 -9.18 -17.88 -15.10
C LEU A 222 -9.41 -18.79 -13.88
N LEU A 223 -10.63 -18.87 -13.37
CA LEU A 223 -10.97 -19.79 -12.27
C LEU A 223 -10.91 -21.25 -12.72
N GLU A 224 -11.37 -21.56 -13.94
CA GLU A 224 -11.24 -22.90 -14.53
C GLU A 224 -9.76 -23.30 -14.71
N GLU A 225 -8.93 -22.37 -15.17
CA GLU A 225 -7.48 -22.58 -15.28
C GLU A 225 -6.84 -22.88 -13.90
N MET A 226 -7.19 -22.12 -12.87
CA MET A 226 -6.69 -22.37 -11.51
C MET A 226 -7.12 -23.72 -10.96
N ILE A 227 -8.36 -24.15 -11.24
CA ILE A 227 -8.86 -25.47 -10.86
C ILE A 227 -8.07 -26.55 -11.60
N ALA A 228 -7.90 -26.42 -12.92
CA ALA A 228 -7.16 -27.40 -13.72
C ALA A 228 -5.68 -27.50 -13.32
N ALA A 229 -5.06 -26.37 -12.95
CA ALA A 229 -3.67 -26.29 -12.51
C ALA A 229 -3.45 -26.70 -11.04
N GLY A 230 -4.52 -27.00 -10.29
CA GLY A 230 -4.42 -27.35 -8.86
C GLY A 230 -3.98 -26.20 -7.97
N GLN A 231 -4.21 -24.94 -8.38
CA GLN A 231 -3.87 -23.74 -7.61
C GLN A 231 -4.95 -23.40 -6.57
N LEU A 232 -5.41 -24.42 -5.84
CA LEU A 232 -6.44 -24.30 -4.81
C LEU A 232 -5.84 -24.60 -3.44
N THR A 233 -6.15 -23.77 -2.45
CA THR A 233 -5.92 -24.12 -1.05
C THR A 233 -6.88 -25.22 -0.60
N LYS A 234 -6.61 -25.87 0.54
CA LYS A 234 -7.47 -26.95 1.04
C LYS A 234 -8.93 -26.50 1.26
N PRO A 235 -9.20 -25.31 1.87
CA PRO A 235 -10.58 -24.81 1.98
C PRO A 235 -11.22 -24.53 0.61
N GLU A 236 -10.47 -23.94 -0.32
CA GLU A 236 -10.96 -23.66 -1.69
C GLU A 236 -11.30 -24.96 -2.44
N GLN A 237 -10.45 -25.98 -2.34
CA GLN A 237 -10.71 -27.30 -2.92
C GLN A 237 -11.97 -27.93 -2.33
N SER A 238 -12.15 -27.89 -1.01
CA SER A 238 -13.36 -28.38 -0.36
C SER A 238 -14.61 -27.67 -0.86
N ALA A 239 -14.59 -26.34 -0.97
CA ALA A 239 -15.72 -25.56 -1.48
C ALA A 239 -16.03 -25.88 -2.96
N VAL A 240 -15.02 -26.08 -3.81
CA VAL A 240 -15.21 -26.48 -5.21
C VAL A 240 -15.82 -27.89 -5.29
N LEU A 241 -15.35 -28.83 -4.47
CA LEU A 241 -15.89 -30.19 -4.42
C LEU A 241 -17.34 -30.21 -3.93
N GLU A 242 -17.67 -29.40 -2.93
CA GLU A 242 -19.04 -29.23 -2.45
C GLU A 242 -19.94 -28.65 -3.54
N GLN A 243 -19.48 -27.62 -4.26
CA GLN A 243 -20.24 -27.06 -5.38
C GLN A 243 -20.46 -28.06 -6.51
N LEU A 244 -19.46 -28.89 -6.82
CA LEU A 244 -19.60 -29.95 -7.82
C LEU A 244 -20.58 -31.04 -7.35
N GLN A 245 -20.57 -31.37 -6.06
CA GLN A 245 -21.51 -32.32 -5.46
C GLN A 245 -22.95 -31.81 -5.54
N GLN A 246 -23.20 -30.56 -5.17
CA GLN A 246 -24.53 -29.94 -5.28
C GLN A 246 -25.04 -29.92 -6.74
N LYS A 247 -24.15 -29.67 -7.71
CA LYS A 247 -24.49 -29.73 -9.14
C LYS A 247 -24.82 -31.16 -9.60
N LEU A 248 -24.08 -32.15 -9.10
CA LEU A 248 -24.35 -33.56 -9.40
C LEU A 248 -25.73 -33.97 -8.89
N GLU A 249 -26.07 -33.64 -7.64
CA GLU A 249 -27.38 -33.93 -7.05
C GLU A 249 -28.52 -33.26 -7.84
N ALA A 250 -28.34 -32.01 -8.26
CA ALA A 250 -29.31 -31.31 -9.09
C ALA A 250 -29.49 -31.96 -10.47
N VAL A 251 -28.39 -32.38 -11.12
CA VAL A 251 -28.46 -33.09 -12.41
C VAL A 251 -29.09 -34.47 -12.25
N GLU A 252 -28.81 -35.19 -11.16
CA GLU A 252 -29.44 -36.49 -10.86
C GLU A 252 -30.95 -36.36 -10.67
N ALA A 253 -31.42 -35.34 -9.96
CA ALA A 253 -32.84 -35.04 -9.87
C ALA A 253 -33.47 -34.75 -11.24
N GLN A 254 -32.77 -34.00 -12.10
CA GLN A 254 -33.23 -33.74 -13.47
C GLN A 254 -33.24 -34.99 -14.36
N VAL A 255 -32.28 -35.90 -14.19
CA VAL A 255 -32.27 -37.21 -14.89
C VAL A 255 -33.50 -38.02 -14.48
N ALA A 256 -33.79 -38.12 -13.18
CA ALA A 256 -34.95 -38.84 -12.68
C ALA A 256 -36.27 -38.24 -13.21
N ALA A 257 -36.41 -36.92 -13.21
CA ALA A 257 -37.57 -36.23 -13.77
C ALA A 257 -37.71 -36.44 -15.29
N ALA A 258 -36.61 -36.42 -16.04
CA ALA A 258 -36.63 -36.66 -17.49
C ALA A 258 -36.99 -38.11 -17.84
N ALA A 259 -36.52 -39.08 -17.04
CA ALA A 259 -36.87 -40.49 -17.18
C ALA A 259 -38.36 -40.72 -16.89
N ALA A 260 -38.89 -40.13 -15.80
CA ALA A 260 -40.30 -40.19 -15.46
C ALA A 260 -41.20 -39.54 -16.54
N ALA A 261 -40.71 -38.50 -17.20
CA ALA A 261 -41.40 -37.83 -18.31
C ALA A 261 -41.19 -38.50 -19.68
N GLY A 262 -40.54 -39.67 -19.76
CA GLY A 262 -40.28 -40.40 -21.01
C GLY A 262 -39.39 -39.66 -22.02
N SER A 263 -38.66 -38.62 -21.57
CA SER A 263 -37.89 -37.74 -22.44
C SER A 263 -36.47 -38.28 -22.69
N SER A 264 -36.37 -39.41 -23.38
CA SER A 264 -35.13 -40.18 -23.58
C SER A 264 -33.94 -39.34 -24.10
N LYS A 265 -34.17 -38.41 -25.05
CA LYS A 265 -33.12 -37.50 -25.56
C LYS A 265 -32.58 -36.53 -24.48
N LYS A 266 -33.45 -36.06 -23.58
CA LYS A 266 -33.07 -35.15 -22.48
C LYS A 266 -32.35 -35.92 -21.38
N GLU A 267 -32.84 -37.12 -21.05
CA GLU A 267 -32.21 -38.04 -20.10
C GLU A 267 -30.77 -38.41 -20.52
N ALA A 268 -30.56 -38.79 -21.79
CA ALA A 268 -29.23 -39.12 -22.30
C ALA A 268 -28.24 -37.94 -22.18
N LYS A 269 -28.68 -36.72 -22.55
CA LYS A 269 -27.86 -35.50 -22.42
C LYS A 269 -27.51 -35.19 -20.96
N LEU A 270 -28.45 -35.37 -20.03
CA LEU A 270 -28.22 -35.12 -18.61
C LEU A 270 -27.28 -36.16 -17.99
N ARG A 271 -27.35 -37.43 -18.43
CA ARG A 271 -26.37 -38.46 -18.03
C ARG A 271 -24.96 -38.14 -18.50
N GLU A 272 -24.79 -37.70 -19.75
CA GLU A 272 -23.48 -37.26 -20.26
C GLU A 272 -22.93 -36.07 -19.45
N ALA A 273 -23.79 -35.11 -19.10
CA ALA A 273 -23.40 -33.99 -18.24
C ALA A 273 -22.98 -34.45 -16.84
N ARG A 274 -23.69 -35.43 -16.25
CA ARG A 274 -23.33 -36.04 -14.96
C ARG A 274 -21.96 -36.71 -15.01
N GLU A 275 -21.69 -37.50 -16.05
CA GLU A 275 -20.38 -38.16 -16.21
C GLU A 275 -19.23 -37.15 -16.30
N LYS A 276 -19.42 -36.04 -17.04
CA LYS A 276 -18.43 -34.95 -17.10
C LYS A 276 -18.20 -34.28 -15.74
N LEU A 277 -19.27 -34.09 -14.95
CA LEU A 277 -19.18 -33.52 -13.61
C LEU A 277 -18.47 -34.47 -12.63
N GLU A 278 -18.75 -35.77 -12.68
CA GLU A 278 -18.06 -36.78 -11.87
C GLU A 278 -16.56 -36.84 -12.20
N ALA A 279 -16.23 -36.89 -13.50
CA ALA A 279 -14.83 -36.87 -13.95
C ALA A 279 -14.11 -35.61 -13.45
N ARG A 280 -14.77 -34.45 -13.52
CA ARG A 280 -14.22 -33.19 -13.00
C ARG A 280 -14.05 -33.22 -11.48
N ARG A 281 -15.01 -33.75 -10.74
CA ARG A 281 -14.93 -33.89 -9.26
C ARG A 281 -13.77 -34.80 -8.86
N ALA A 282 -13.61 -35.94 -9.53
CA ALA A 282 -12.50 -36.84 -9.31
C ALA A 282 -11.15 -36.16 -9.60
N ALA A 283 -11.04 -35.44 -10.72
CA ALA A 283 -9.84 -34.68 -11.07
C ALA A 283 -9.48 -33.63 -10.01
N VAL A 284 -10.44 -32.83 -9.55
CA VAL A 284 -10.22 -31.81 -8.52
C VAL A 284 -9.80 -32.43 -7.19
N SER A 285 -10.41 -33.56 -6.80
CA SER A 285 -10.09 -34.28 -5.56
C SER A 285 -8.66 -34.83 -5.57
N ALA A 286 -8.16 -35.26 -6.72
CA ALA A 286 -6.82 -35.81 -6.88
C ALA A 286 -5.70 -34.74 -6.83
N LEU A 287 -6.04 -33.45 -7.01
CA LEU A 287 -5.05 -32.36 -6.97
C LEU A 287 -4.56 -32.12 -5.55
N LYS A 288 -3.26 -31.83 -5.41
CA LYS A 288 -2.66 -31.51 -4.11
C LYS A 288 -2.88 -30.03 -3.79
N PRO A 289 -3.49 -29.67 -2.65
CA PRO A 289 -3.72 -28.28 -2.30
C PRO A 289 -2.43 -27.48 -2.09
N ILE A 290 -2.47 -26.21 -2.48
CA ILE A 290 -1.39 -25.24 -2.25
C ILE A 290 -1.56 -24.52 -0.90
N ALA A 291 -0.47 -23.90 -0.44
CA ALA A 291 -0.48 -22.97 0.69
C ALA A 291 -0.16 -21.57 0.17
N ASN A 292 -1.09 -20.64 0.29
CA ASN A 292 -0.87 -19.25 -0.10
C ASN A 292 0.04 -18.57 0.92
N ARG A 293 1.23 -18.16 0.49
CA ARG A 293 2.13 -17.34 1.30
C ARG A 293 1.91 -15.86 0.97
N PRO A 294 1.77 -14.98 1.98
CA PRO A 294 1.73 -13.54 1.75
C PRO A 294 2.94 -13.06 0.95
N LYS A 295 2.75 -12.07 0.07
CA LYS A 295 3.78 -11.54 -0.83
C LYS A 295 5.07 -11.15 -0.08
N PHE A 296 4.93 -10.55 1.10
CA PHE A 296 6.04 -10.09 1.95
C PHE A 296 6.21 -10.94 3.22
N ALA A 297 5.88 -12.24 3.19
CA ALA A 297 5.86 -13.06 4.40
C ALA A 297 7.21 -13.09 5.15
N SER A 298 8.33 -13.09 4.42
CA SER A 298 9.68 -13.11 4.98
C SER A 298 10.05 -11.77 5.63
N GLU A 299 9.74 -10.68 4.94
CA GLU A 299 9.99 -9.30 5.32
C GLU A 299 9.11 -8.89 6.51
N ILE A 300 7.82 -9.25 6.48
CA ILE A 300 6.91 -9.07 7.62
C ILE A 300 7.46 -9.82 8.84
N GLY A 301 7.88 -11.07 8.67
CA GLY A 301 8.48 -11.84 9.76
C GLY A 301 9.78 -11.21 10.30
N ALA A 302 10.63 -10.66 9.43
CA ALA A 302 11.85 -9.97 9.82
C ALA A 302 11.56 -8.66 10.59
N VAL A 303 10.61 -7.86 10.12
CA VAL A 303 10.21 -6.62 10.79
C VAL A 303 9.52 -6.91 12.13
N GLN A 304 8.66 -7.93 12.21
CA GLN A 304 8.06 -8.38 13.47
C GLN A 304 9.12 -8.82 14.50
N LYS A 305 10.13 -9.59 14.09
CA LYS A 305 11.25 -9.96 14.97
C LYS A 305 12.03 -8.73 15.45
N ARG A 306 12.25 -7.75 14.56
CA ARG A 306 12.92 -6.49 14.91
C ARG A 306 12.09 -5.68 15.91
N LEU A 307 10.78 -5.57 15.70
CA LEU A 307 9.87 -4.91 16.65
C LEU A 307 9.85 -5.61 18.00
N ALA A 308 9.81 -6.95 18.05
CA ALA A 308 9.86 -7.69 19.30
C ALA A 308 11.18 -7.47 20.07
N ALA A 309 12.31 -7.35 19.35
CA ALA A 309 13.59 -7.00 19.95
C ALA A 309 13.61 -5.57 20.49
N LEU A 310 12.97 -4.62 19.80
CA LEU A 310 12.80 -3.24 20.29
C LEU A 310 11.90 -3.18 21.52
N ASP A 311 10.79 -3.93 21.55
CA ASP A 311 9.88 -4.02 22.69
C ASP A 311 10.60 -4.60 23.93
N ALA A 312 11.43 -5.62 23.74
CA ALA A 312 12.25 -6.19 24.81
C ALA A 312 13.30 -5.20 25.34
N LEU A 313 13.86 -4.39 24.45
CA LEU A 313 14.84 -3.36 24.79
C LEU A 313 14.20 -2.16 25.51
N GLU A 314 13.00 -1.73 25.10
CA GLU A 314 12.19 -0.70 25.77
C GLU A 314 11.74 -1.12 27.17
N ARG A 315 11.41 -2.41 27.37
CA ARG A 315 11.06 -2.98 28.68
C ARG A 315 12.25 -3.27 29.57
N SER A 316 13.48 -3.15 29.06
CA SER A 316 14.68 -3.44 29.85
C SER A 316 14.96 -2.31 30.84
N ALA A 317 15.26 -2.66 32.09
CA ALA A 317 15.67 -1.69 33.12
C ALA A 317 17.11 -1.18 32.93
N LYS A 318 17.71 -1.39 31.75
CA LYS A 318 19.11 -1.04 31.46
C LYS A 318 19.18 0.38 30.92
N VAL A 319 20.26 1.09 31.28
CA VAL A 319 20.59 2.37 30.65
C VAL A 319 20.90 2.12 29.17
N LEU A 320 20.10 2.69 28.29
CA LEU A 320 20.18 2.49 26.85
C LEU A 320 21.38 3.24 26.24
N SER A 321 22.04 2.62 25.25
CA SER A 321 23.05 3.29 24.44
C SER A 321 22.39 4.23 23.40
N LEU A 322 23.16 5.16 22.81
CA LEU A 322 22.65 6.04 21.75
C LEU A 322 22.16 5.23 20.53
N ASP A 323 22.87 4.16 20.17
CA ASP A 323 22.46 3.26 19.09
C ASP A 323 21.13 2.57 19.40
N ASP A 324 20.89 2.23 20.66
CA ASP A 324 19.64 1.61 21.09
C ASP A 324 18.49 2.63 21.14
N ALA A 325 18.77 3.88 21.53
CA ALA A 325 17.81 4.99 21.45
C ALA A 325 17.44 5.33 20.00
N LEU A 326 18.41 5.34 19.06
CA LEU A 326 18.16 5.55 17.63
C LEU A 326 17.32 4.42 17.03
N LYS A 327 17.57 3.17 17.43
CA LYS A 327 16.76 2.02 17.00
C LYS A 327 15.32 2.10 17.51
N LEU A 328 15.10 2.55 18.75
CA LEU A 328 13.75 2.79 19.29
C LEU A 328 13.03 3.92 18.54
N ASN A 329 13.73 4.98 18.17
CA ASN A 329 13.14 6.08 17.40
C ASN A 329 12.71 5.65 15.99
N ALA A 330 13.27 4.58 15.43
CA ALA A 330 12.86 4.02 14.15
C ALA A 330 11.59 3.13 14.24
N ARG A 331 11.10 2.83 15.45
CA ARG A 331 9.93 1.96 15.69
C ARG A 331 8.66 2.43 14.98
N PRO A 332 8.29 3.74 14.97
CA PRO A 332 7.09 4.20 14.26
C PRO A 332 7.15 3.91 12.76
N LYS A 333 8.30 4.15 12.13
CA LYS A 333 8.50 3.87 10.70
C LYS A 333 8.41 2.37 10.40
N LEU A 334 9.01 1.52 11.24
CA LEU A 334 8.89 0.06 11.09
C LEU A 334 7.43 -0.44 11.22
N LEU A 335 6.63 0.19 12.08
CA LEU A 335 5.20 -0.13 12.21
C LEU A 335 4.41 0.32 10.99
N GLU A 336 4.74 1.48 10.42
CA GLU A 336 4.14 1.99 9.18
C GLU A 336 4.48 1.09 7.99
N ASP A 337 5.76 0.76 7.82
CA ASP A 337 6.24 -0.18 6.79
C ASP A 337 5.58 -1.55 6.93
N LEU A 338 5.44 -2.06 8.16
CA LEU A 338 4.74 -3.32 8.43
C LEU A 338 3.27 -3.24 8.04
N LYS A 339 2.57 -2.14 8.37
CA LYS A 339 1.18 -1.93 7.97
C LYS A 339 1.05 -1.86 6.44
N ALA A 340 1.95 -1.14 5.76
CA ALA A 340 1.96 -1.03 4.31
C ALA A 340 2.20 -2.39 3.64
N MET A 341 3.21 -3.16 4.10
CA MET A 341 3.50 -4.50 3.59
C MET A 341 2.35 -5.48 3.85
N GLN A 342 1.70 -5.39 5.01
CA GLN A 342 0.51 -6.21 5.31
C GLN A 342 -0.68 -5.82 4.43
N ALA A 343 -0.93 -4.52 4.25
CA ALA A 343 -1.99 -4.02 3.39
C ALA A 343 -1.78 -4.40 1.92
N GLU A 344 -0.55 -4.31 1.41
CA GLU A 344 -0.23 -4.73 0.04
C GLU A 344 -0.26 -6.26 -0.11
N SER A 345 0.08 -7.01 0.95
CA SER A 345 -0.06 -8.47 0.96
C SER A 345 -1.53 -8.91 1.01
N ARG A 346 -2.40 -8.11 1.61
CA ARG A 346 -3.85 -8.35 1.68
C ARG A 346 -4.48 -7.93 0.36
N GLY A 347 -4.54 -8.86 -0.58
CA GLY A 347 -5.24 -8.64 -1.85
C GLY A 347 -6.73 -8.26 -1.65
N TRP A 348 -7.37 -7.79 -2.71
CA TRP A 348 -8.81 -7.47 -2.68
C TRP A 348 -9.65 -8.69 -2.30
N PHE A 349 -10.73 -8.44 -1.58
CA PHE A 349 -11.63 -9.48 -1.10
C PHE A 349 -10.92 -10.57 -0.27
N ALA A 350 -9.81 -10.24 0.40
CA ALA A 350 -9.22 -11.11 1.42
C ALA A 350 -10.01 -10.95 2.72
N GLU A 351 -10.55 -12.05 3.25
CA GLU A 351 -11.11 -12.09 4.61
C GLU A 351 -10.01 -12.05 5.64
#